data_AF-A0A4R2NPT1-F1
#
_entry.id   AF-A0A4R2NPT1-F1
#
_cell.length_a   1.000
_cell.length_b   1.000
_cell.length_c   1.000
_cell.angle_alpha   90.00
_cell.angle_beta   90.00
_cell.angle_gamma   90.00
#
_symmetry.space_group_name_H-M   'P 1'
#
loop_
_entity.id
_entity.type
_entity.pdbx_description
1 polymer ?
#
loop_
_entity_poly.entity_id
_entity_poly.type
_entity_poly.pdbx_seq_one_letter_code
_entity_poly.pdbx_strand_id
1 'polypeptide(L)'
;MIEYYPFDKFKVSAIQKAKRDKPCCGDSYYVKETDDYLICAVADGLGSGIGAKEASQKVVDTVRNHHELPVETQMLKANLSLHNERGAVVTIFKIDYKKGLVTYCGVGNIRLSIYPKQGKSITPLSKPGFLSGRPVRFHVQEFAYPEGGLFVIHSDGVNILSQQLPVIRHIYSADRPDQAEDYFNDLMQGNGDDVTLLIGKPLC
;
A
#
# COMPACT_ATOMS: atom_id res chain seq x y z
N MET A 1 -10.49 -8.60 8.00
CA MET A 1 -10.79 -9.06 6.64
C MET A 1 -9.48 -9.44 5.99
N ILE A 2 -9.44 -10.58 5.31
CA ILE A 2 -8.29 -11.01 4.50
C ILE A 2 -8.83 -11.26 3.08
N GLU A 3 -8.20 -10.66 2.09
CA GLU A 3 -8.48 -10.86 0.67
C GLU A 3 -7.22 -11.38 -0.02
N TYR A 4 -7.41 -12.24 -1.03
CA TYR A 4 -6.33 -12.86 -1.78
C TYR A 4 -6.54 -12.67 -3.28
N TYR A 5 -5.48 -12.25 -3.95
CA TYR A 5 -5.44 -11.94 -5.37
C TYR A 5 -4.38 -12.85 -6.03
N PRO A 6 -4.80 -13.94 -6.70
CA PRO A 6 -3.91 -14.84 -7.43
C PRO A 6 -3.64 -14.29 -8.83
N PHE A 7 -2.88 -13.21 -8.93
CA PHE A 7 -2.51 -12.67 -10.24
C PHE A 7 -1.44 -13.55 -10.93
N ASP A 8 -1.22 -13.31 -12.21
CA ASP A 8 -0.35 -14.11 -13.09
C ASP A 8 1.14 -13.88 -12.81
N LYS A 9 1.52 -12.71 -12.28
CA LYS A 9 2.90 -12.38 -11.88
C LYS A 9 3.07 -12.29 -10.37
N PHE A 10 1.99 -11.98 -9.63
CA PHE A 10 2.02 -11.83 -8.18
C PHE A 10 0.91 -12.60 -7.47
N LYS A 11 1.27 -13.22 -6.33
CA LYS A 11 0.31 -13.57 -5.29
C LYS A 11 0.25 -12.42 -4.30
N VAL A 12 -0.90 -11.74 -4.20
CA VAL A 12 -1.09 -10.62 -3.27
C VAL A 12 -2.12 -10.98 -2.22
N SER A 13 -1.80 -10.73 -0.96
CA SER A 13 -2.78 -10.79 0.13
C SER A 13 -2.94 -9.40 0.75
N ALA A 14 -4.19 -9.02 1.00
CA ALA A 14 -4.56 -7.78 1.66
C ALA A 14 -5.26 -8.09 2.98
N ILE A 15 -4.80 -7.47 4.05
CA ILE A 15 -5.32 -7.66 5.40
C ILE A 15 -5.79 -6.29 5.89
N GLN A 16 -7.06 -6.19 6.26
CA GLN A 16 -7.64 -4.98 6.86
C GLN A 16 -8.35 -5.29 8.18
N LYS A 17 -8.15 -4.42 9.16
CA LYS A 17 -8.83 -4.47 10.45
C LYS A 17 -9.22 -3.06 10.88
N ALA A 18 -10.50 -2.90 11.25
CA ALA A 18 -10.97 -1.63 11.77
C ALA A 18 -10.44 -1.39 13.19
N LYS A 19 -10.20 -0.11 13.52
CA LYS A 19 -9.99 0.37 14.88
C LYS A 19 -11.09 -0.14 15.81
N ARG A 20 -10.70 -0.45 17.05
CA ARG A 20 -11.65 -0.92 18.07
C ARG A 20 -12.81 0.07 18.23
N ASP A 21 -14.02 -0.46 18.34
CA ASP A 21 -15.26 0.30 18.52
C ASP A 21 -15.62 1.24 17.35
N LYS A 22 -15.05 1.03 16.16
CA LYS A 22 -15.45 1.69 14.91
C LYS A 22 -16.26 0.76 14.01
N PRO A 23 -17.29 1.28 13.32
CA PRO A 23 -18.15 0.46 12.47
C PRO A 23 -17.46 -0.01 11.18
N CYS A 24 -16.38 0.65 10.78
CA CYS A 24 -15.62 0.34 9.56
C CYS A 24 -14.17 0.79 9.71
N CYS A 25 -13.30 0.22 8.88
CA CYS A 25 -11.91 0.65 8.76
C CYS A 25 -11.84 1.99 8.02
N GLY A 26 -11.09 2.96 8.56
CA GLY A 26 -10.82 4.24 7.91
C GLY A 26 -9.92 4.15 6.68
N ASP A 27 -9.20 3.04 6.53
CA ASP A 27 -8.31 2.79 5.40
C ASP A 27 -9.03 2.19 4.20
N SER A 28 -8.45 2.43 3.03
CA SER A 28 -8.83 1.78 1.78
C SER A 28 -7.60 1.42 0.96
N TYR A 29 -7.73 0.38 0.13
CA TYR A 29 -6.69 0.00 -0.80
C TYR A 29 -7.27 -0.35 -2.17
N TYR A 30 -6.38 -0.40 -3.16
CA TYR A 30 -6.65 -0.91 -4.49
C TYR A 30 -5.42 -1.60 -5.03
N VAL A 31 -5.60 -2.79 -5.58
CA VAL A 31 -4.55 -3.53 -6.30
C VAL A 31 -5.11 -4.02 -7.63
N LYS A 32 -4.30 -3.92 -8.68
CA LYS A 32 -4.61 -4.47 -10.00
C LYS A 32 -3.34 -4.92 -10.69
N GLU A 33 -3.42 -6.10 -11.31
CA GLU A 33 -2.44 -6.56 -12.28
C GLU A 33 -2.99 -6.43 -13.70
N THR A 34 -2.09 -6.13 -14.62
CA THR A 34 -2.28 -6.15 -16.08
C THR A 34 -1.11 -6.90 -16.69
N ASP A 35 -1.14 -7.18 -17.99
CA ASP A 35 -0.01 -7.82 -18.68
C ASP A 35 1.29 -6.99 -18.60
N ASP A 36 1.17 -5.66 -18.43
CA ASP A 36 2.30 -4.72 -18.47
C ASP A 36 2.80 -4.28 -17.09
N TYR A 37 1.92 -4.25 -16.08
CA TYR A 37 2.26 -3.72 -14.75
C TYR A 37 1.35 -4.21 -13.62
N LEU A 38 1.89 -4.16 -12.41
CA LEU A 38 1.13 -4.13 -11.16
C LEU A 38 0.94 -2.68 -10.71
N ILE A 39 -0.23 -2.34 -10.20
CA ILE A 39 -0.47 -1.09 -9.47
C ILE A 39 -1.04 -1.38 -8.09
N CYS A 40 -0.57 -0.63 -7.10
CA CYS A 40 -1.12 -0.64 -5.75
C CYS A 40 -1.28 0.79 -5.24
N ALA A 41 -2.43 1.05 -4.61
CA ALA A 41 -2.70 2.27 -3.88
C ALA A 41 -3.23 1.92 -2.49
N VAL A 42 -2.72 2.61 -1.47
CA VAL A 42 -3.24 2.56 -0.10
C VAL A 42 -3.50 3.99 0.34
N ALA A 43 -4.64 4.19 0.99
CA ALA A 43 -5.04 5.46 1.54
C ALA A 43 -5.55 5.27 2.97
N ASP A 44 -5.09 6.13 3.87
CA ASP A 44 -5.53 6.23 5.26
C ASP A 44 -6.24 7.58 5.41
N GLY A 45 -7.56 7.51 5.61
CA GLY A 45 -8.40 8.69 5.71
C GLY A 45 -8.28 9.32 7.08
N LEU A 46 -8.17 10.66 7.14
CA LEU A 46 -7.91 11.32 8.43
C LEU A 46 -9.01 11.04 9.47
N GLY A 47 -8.57 10.59 10.65
CA GLY A 47 -9.43 10.24 11.77
C GLY A 47 -9.73 8.74 11.81
N SER A 48 -11.00 8.37 11.96
CA SER A 48 -11.45 6.97 11.93
C SER A 48 -12.93 6.87 11.61
N GLY A 49 -13.41 5.65 11.30
CA GLY A 49 -14.80 5.37 10.98
C GLY A 49 -15.24 5.93 9.62
N ILE A 50 -16.53 6.22 9.48
CA ILE A 50 -17.18 6.43 8.17
C ILE A 50 -16.52 7.58 7.38
N GLY A 51 -16.32 8.75 7.97
CA GLY A 51 -15.72 9.86 7.21
C GLY A 51 -14.25 9.66 6.83
N ALA A 52 -13.50 8.83 7.58
CA ALA A 52 -12.16 8.41 7.16
C ALA A 52 -12.27 7.45 5.97
N LYS A 53 -13.18 6.48 6.06
CA LYS A 53 -13.48 5.53 5.00
C LYS A 53 -13.92 6.22 3.71
N GLU A 54 -14.80 7.22 3.78
CA GLU A 54 -15.25 8.00 2.62
C GLU A 54 -14.07 8.69 1.91
N ALA A 55 -13.20 9.35 2.67
CA ALA A 55 -12.02 10.03 2.13
C ALA A 55 -11.04 9.03 1.49
N SER A 56 -10.68 7.95 2.18
CA SER A 56 -9.75 6.94 1.65
C SER A 56 -10.35 6.20 0.45
N GLN A 57 -11.65 5.92 0.46
CA GLN A 57 -12.34 5.23 -0.63
C GLN A 57 -12.32 6.08 -1.90
N LYS A 58 -12.57 7.39 -1.78
CA LYS A 58 -12.55 8.34 -2.91
C LYS A 58 -11.18 8.39 -3.60
N VAL A 59 -10.10 8.30 -2.82
CA VAL A 59 -8.73 8.18 -3.35
C VAL A 59 -8.58 6.92 -4.18
N VAL A 60 -8.90 5.75 -3.60
CA VAL A 60 -8.66 4.47 -4.29
C VAL A 60 -9.59 4.28 -5.49
N ASP A 61 -10.81 4.82 -5.46
CA ASP A 61 -11.72 4.84 -6.60
C ASP A 61 -11.18 5.73 -7.72
N THR A 62 -10.58 6.88 -7.36
CA THR A 62 -9.91 7.75 -8.33
C THR A 62 -8.75 7.04 -9.01
N VAL A 63 -7.94 6.30 -8.25
CA VAL A 63 -6.85 5.48 -8.79
C VAL A 63 -7.38 4.36 -9.67
N ARG A 64 -8.42 3.63 -9.22
CA ARG A 64 -9.06 2.56 -9.98
C ARG A 64 -9.54 3.03 -11.35
N ASN A 65 -10.11 4.23 -11.43
CA ASN A 65 -10.65 4.79 -12.68
C ASN A 65 -9.58 5.37 -13.62
N HIS A 66 -8.32 5.43 -13.18
CA HIS A 66 -7.23 6.07 -13.93
C HIS A 66 -5.90 5.30 -13.78
N HIS A 67 -5.97 3.98 -13.59
CA HIS A 67 -4.82 3.16 -13.21
C HIS A 67 -3.72 3.13 -14.30
N GLU A 68 -4.09 3.40 -15.55
CA GLU A 68 -3.24 3.50 -16.71
C GLU A 68 -2.39 4.79 -16.75
N LEU A 69 -2.84 5.87 -16.09
CA LEU A 69 -2.15 7.15 -16.09
C LEU A 69 -0.82 7.10 -15.32
N PRO A 70 0.09 8.08 -15.53
CA PRO A 70 1.29 8.21 -14.70
C PRO A 70 0.95 8.40 -13.22
N VAL A 71 1.79 7.86 -12.32
CA VAL A 71 1.57 7.91 -10.86
C VAL A 71 1.39 9.35 -10.37
N GLU A 72 2.15 10.32 -10.89
CA GLU A 72 1.97 11.74 -10.54
C GLU A 72 0.57 12.27 -10.88
N THR A 73 0.05 11.89 -12.05
CA THR A 73 -1.28 12.31 -12.52
C THR A 73 -2.36 11.68 -11.65
N GLN A 74 -2.18 10.43 -11.23
CA GLN A 74 -3.08 9.77 -10.29
C GLN A 74 -3.08 10.48 -8.92
N MET A 75 -1.91 10.84 -8.39
CA MET A 75 -1.78 11.61 -7.13
C MET A 75 -2.45 12.99 -7.23
N LEU A 76 -2.30 13.69 -8.36
CA LEU A 76 -2.98 14.97 -8.62
C LEU A 76 -4.50 14.80 -8.61
N LYS A 77 -5.02 13.81 -9.34
CA LYS A 77 -6.46 13.51 -9.37
C LYS A 77 -6.98 13.09 -7.99
N ALA A 78 -6.27 12.23 -7.28
CA ALA A 78 -6.62 11.79 -5.93
C ALA A 78 -6.68 12.98 -4.97
N ASN A 79 -5.69 13.89 -5.02
CA ASN A 79 -5.71 15.09 -4.20
C ASN A 79 -6.90 15.98 -4.53
N LEU A 80 -7.16 16.27 -5.81
CA LEU A 80 -8.32 17.07 -6.23
C LEU A 80 -9.65 16.44 -5.78
N SER A 81 -9.76 15.11 -5.77
CA SER A 81 -10.95 14.41 -5.29
C SER A 81 -11.26 14.71 -3.82
N LEU A 82 -10.26 15.07 -3.02
CA LEU A 82 -10.38 15.35 -1.59
C LEU A 82 -10.71 16.80 -1.25
N HIS A 83 -11.06 17.63 -2.23
CA HIS A 83 -11.56 18.97 -1.96
C HIS A 83 -12.86 18.90 -1.14
N ASN A 84 -12.90 19.61 0.00
CA ASN A 84 -13.98 19.57 1.02
C ASN A 84 -14.19 18.20 1.70
N GLU A 85 -13.21 17.29 1.63
CA GLU A 85 -13.21 16.04 2.38
C GLU A 85 -12.31 16.13 3.63
N ARG A 86 -12.32 15.10 4.47
CA ARG A 86 -11.38 15.00 5.62
C ARG A 86 -9.92 15.01 5.21
N GLY A 87 -9.62 14.55 3.99
CA GLY A 87 -8.27 14.32 3.51
C GLY A 87 -7.75 12.92 3.85
N ALA A 88 -6.61 12.56 3.27
CA ALA A 88 -6.01 11.25 3.44
C ALA A 88 -4.49 11.26 3.27
N VAL A 89 -3.79 10.40 4.00
CA VAL A 89 -2.44 9.95 3.68
C VAL A 89 -2.56 8.95 2.52
N VAL A 90 -1.66 9.03 1.54
CA VAL A 90 -1.77 8.22 0.32
C VAL A 90 -0.41 7.78 -0.17
N THR A 91 -0.30 6.50 -0.54
CA THR A 91 0.82 5.96 -1.29
C THR A 91 0.31 5.22 -2.53
N ILE A 92 0.90 5.52 -3.68
CA ILE A 92 0.66 4.83 -4.96
C ILE A 92 2.00 4.36 -5.51
N PHE A 93 2.07 3.11 -5.97
CA PHE A 93 3.19 2.65 -6.76
C PHE A 93 2.76 1.75 -7.92
N LYS A 94 3.55 1.77 -8.99
CA LYS A 94 3.43 0.87 -10.13
C LYS A 94 4.73 0.10 -10.32
N ILE A 95 4.63 -1.19 -10.61
CA ILE A 95 5.75 -2.04 -11.04
C ILE A 95 5.56 -2.30 -12.54
N ASP A 96 6.41 -1.72 -13.38
CA ASP A 96 6.43 -1.93 -14.83
C ASP A 96 7.27 -3.18 -15.13
N TYR A 97 6.64 -4.21 -15.69
CA TYR A 97 7.30 -5.51 -15.93
C TYR A 97 8.29 -5.47 -17.07
N LYS A 98 8.02 -4.65 -18.09
CA LYS A 98 8.88 -4.54 -19.27
C LYS A 98 10.15 -3.77 -18.95
N LYS A 99 10.05 -2.70 -18.17
CA LYS A 99 11.20 -1.88 -17.76
C LYS A 99 11.91 -2.41 -16.53
N GLY A 100 11.24 -3.25 -15.73
CA GLY A 100 11.77 -3.69 -14.43
C GLY A 100 11.92 -2.53 -13.44
N LEU A 101 10.99 -1.57 -13.48
CA LEU A 101 11.05 -0.34 -12.66
C LEU A 101 9.83 -0.23 -11.74
N VAL A 102 10.06 0.34 -10.56
CA VAL A 102 9.00 0.84 -9.69
C VAL A 102 8.91 2.35 -9.84
N THR A 103 7.72 2.86 -10.13
CA THR A 103 7.39 4.28 -10.00
C THR A 103 6.54 4.47 -8.74
N TYR A 104 7.01 5.30 -7.82
CA TYR A 104 6.45 5.49 -6.48
C TYR A 104 6.11 6.96 -6.22
N CYS A 105 4.97 7.21 -5.56
CA CYS A 105 4.70 8.48 -4.92
C CYS A 105 3.90 8.30 -3.63
N GLY A 106 4.37 8.89 -2.54
CA GLY A 106 3.73 8.82 -1.23
C GLY A 106 3.68 10.18 -0.54
N VAL A 107 2.57 10.44 0.15
CA VAL A 107 2.37 11.59 1.03
C VAL A 107 1.81 11.11 2.36
N GLY A 108 2.56 11.39 3.44
CA GLY A 108 2.26 11.03 4.81
C GLY A 108 3.03 9.78 5.26
N ASN A 109 2.39 8.92 6.05
CA ASN A 109 3.05 7.87 6.83
C ASN A 109 2.77 6.43 6.38
N ILE A 110 2.06 6.20 5.27
CA ILE A 110 1.99 4.86 4.65
C ILE A 110 3.37 4.47 4.12
N ARG A 111 3.82 3.27 4.49
CA ARG A 111 5.17 2.78 4.17
C ARG A 111 5.13 1.66 3.15
N LEU A 112 5.92 1.80 2.08
CA LEU A 112 6.27 0.71 1.17
C LEU A 112 7.68 0.22 1.49
N SER A 113 7.85 -1.09 1.62
CA SER A 113 9.16 -1.75 1.68
C SER A 113 9.20 -2.90 0.69
N ILE A 114 10.28 -3.00 -0.08
CA ILE A 114 10.52 -4.09 -1.02
C ILE A 114 11.75 -4.87 -0.55
N TYR A 115 11.55 -6.16 -0.30
CA TYR A 115 12.54 -7.06 0.25
C TYR A 115 12.97 -8.04 -0.85
N PRO A 116 14.17 -7.91 -1.43
CA PRO A 116 14.69 -8.94 -2.33
C PRO A 116 14.98 -10.25 -1.59
N LYS A 117 15.08 -11.38 -2.31
CA LYS A 117 15.57 -12.65 -1.74
C LYS A 117 16.99 -12.50 -1.18
N GLN A 118 17.81 -11.64 -1.79
CA GLN A 118 19.17 -11.33 -1.38
C GLN A 118 19.45 -9.83 -1.55
N GLY A 119 20.24 -9.24 -0.64
CA GLY A 119 20.61 -7.82 -0.69
C GLY A 119 19.82 -6.95 0.29
N LYS A 120 19.89 -5.64 0.09
CA LYS A 120 19.26 -4.65 0.96
C LYS A 120 17.82 -4.39 0.53
N SER A 121 16.93 -4.23 1.50
CA SER A 121 15.56 -3.79 1.25
C SER A 121 15.53 -2.34 0.77
N ILE A 122 14.52 -2.01 -0.04
CA ILE A 122 14.27 -0.67 -0.55
C ILE A 122 13.01 -0.12 0.11
N THR A 123 13.11 1.05 0.73
CA THR A 123 11.98 1.74 1.38
C THR A 123 12.00 3.20 0.91
N PRO A 124 11.24 3.56 -0.16
CA PRO A 124 11.20 4.94 -0.64
C PRO A 124 10.57 5.86 0.40
N LEU A 125 10.98 7.14 0.40
CA LEU A 125 10.53 8.10 1.39
C LEU A 125 9.28 8.85 0.91
N SER A 126 8.23 8.86 1.73
CA SER A 126 7.06 9.70 1.51
C SER A 126 7.32 11.15 1.89
N LYS A 127 6.68 12.08 1.17
CA LYS A 127 6.65 13.49 1.55
C LYS A 127 5.78 13.65 2.81
N PRO A 128 6.14 14.49 3.79
CA PRO A 128 5.27 14.74 4.94
C PRO A 128 3.96 15.44 4.55
N GLY A 129 2.91 15.25 5.35
CA GLY A 129 1.59 15.86 5.17
C GLY A 129 0.53 14.86 4.74
N PHE A 130 -0.56 15.36 4.18
CA PHE A 130 -1.70 14.58 3.67
C PHE A 130 -2.34 15.32 2.49
N LEU A 131 -3.13 14.59 1.68
CA LEU A 131 -3.89 15.16 0.57
C LEU A 131 -5.18 15.79 1.09
N SER A 132 -5.51 16.99 0.59
CA SER A 132 -6.63 17.80 1.09
C SER A 132 -7.36 18.60 0.00
N GLY A 133 -7.04 18.37 -1.27
CA GLY A 133 -7.51 19.20 -2.38
C GLY A 133 -6.71 20.49 -2.59
N ARG A 134 -5.86 20.89 -1.64
CA ARG A 134 -4.95 22.04 -1.82
C ARG A 134 -3.82 21.70 -2.80
N PRO A 135 -3.29 22.66 -3.56
CA PRO A 135 -2.15 22.40 -4.45
C PRO A 135 -0.95 21.79 -3.70
N VAL A 136 -0.45 20.68 -4.21
CA VAL A 136 0.73 19.98 -3.68
C VAL A 136 1.65 19.64 -4.84
N ARG A 137 2.95 19.97 -4.70
CA ARG A 137 3.99 19.42 -5.59
C ARG A 137 4.39 18.04 -5.10
N PHE A 138 4.15 17.02 -5.93
CA PHE A 138 4.50 15.64 -5.63
C PHE A 138 5.97 15.35 -5.91
N HIS A 139 6.49 14.33 -5.24
CA HIS A 139 7.83 13.80 -5.49
C HIS A 139 7.68 12.36 -5.96
N VAL A 140 7.81 12.16 -7.26
CA VAL A 140 7.86 10.82 -7.85
C VAL A 140 9.29 10.30 -7.75
N GLN A 141 9.41 9.07 -7.27
CA GLN A 141 10.66 8.33 -7.21
C GLN A 141 10.57 7.16 -8.20
N GLU A 142 11.63 6.93 -8.96
CA GLU A 142 11.78 5.77 -9.82
C GLU A 142 13.04 4.99 -9.43
N PHE A 143 12.91 3.67 -9.33
CA PHE A 143 14.03 2.80 -9.00
C PHE A 143 13.81 1.41 -9.59
N ALA A 144 14.91 0.66 -9.78
CA ALA A 144 14.82 -0.71 -10.28
C ALA A 144 14.02 -1.59 -9.32
N TYR A 145 13.07 -2.35 -9.87
CA TYR A 145 12.41 -3.39 -9.10
C TYR A 145 13.40 -4.55 -8.90
N PRO A 146 13.76 -4.88 -7.66
CA PRO A 146 14.71 -5.95 -7.43
C PRO A 146 14.08 -7.30 -7.79
N GLU A 147 14.84 -8.14 -8.49
CA GLU A 147 14.36 -9.45 -8.95
C GLU A 147 13.82 -10.30 -7.79
N GLY A 148 12.61 -10.84 -8.00
CA GLY A 148 11.91 -11.63 -6.99
C GLY A 148 11.54 -10.86 -5.72
N GLY A 149 11.55 -9.53 -5.73
CA GLY A 149 11.34 -8.70 -4.54
C GLY A 149 9.91 -8.72 -3.99
N LEU A 150 9.72 -9.32 -2.82
CA LEU A 150 8.47 -9.23 -2.07
C LEU A 150 8.21 -7.79 -1.63
N PHE A 151 7.05 -7.23 -1.98
CA PHE A 151 6.64 -5.92 -1.47
C PHE A 151 5.72 -6.06 -0.26
N VAL A 152 5.89 -5.16 0.68
CA VAL A 152 5.00 -4.94 1.83
C VAL A 152 4.64 -3.48 1.86
N ILE A 153 3.35 -3.17 1.82
CA ILE A 153 2.84 -1.82 2.05
C ILE A 153 1.86 -1.83 3.21
N HIS A 154 1.98 -0.86 4.11
CA HIS A 154 1.12 -0.80 5.29
C HIS A 154 0.84 0.63 5.76
N SER A 155 -0.34 0.81 6.36
CA SER A 155 -0.68 2.01 7.15
C SER A 155 0.05 2.02 8.49
N ASP A 156 -0.06 3.12 9.24
CA ASP A 156 0.67 3.32 10.49
C ASP A 156 0.13 2.50 11.68
N GLY A 157 -1.06 1.92 11.55
CA GLY A 157 -1.59 0.92 12.47
C GLY A 157 -0.78 -0.39 12.49
N VAL A 158 0.09 -0.61 11.50
CA VAL A 158 1.04 -1.73 11.48
C VAL A 158 2.43 -1.22 11.86
N ASN A 159 3.04 -1.85 12.87
CA ASN A 159 4.41 -1.56 13.25
C ASN A 159 5.33 -2.73 12.85
N ILE A 160 6.03 -2.57 11.73
CA ILE A 160 7.05 -3.53 11.29
C ILE A 160 8.41 -3.09 11.81
N LEU A 161 8.89 -3.76 12.86
CA LEU A 161 10.21 -3.56 13.44
C LEU A 161 11.26 -4.36 12.68
N SER A 162 12.51 -3.89 12.70
CA SER A 162 13.66 -4.57 12.06
C SER A 162 13.87 -6.02 12.56
N GLN A 163 13.45 -6.32 13.79
CA GLN A 163 13.51 -7.66 14.37
C GLN A 163 12.54 -8.65 13.72
N GLN A 164 11.54 -8.17 12.97
CA GLN A 164 10.53 -8.99 12.31
C GLN A 164 10.95 -9.43 10.90
N LEU A 165 12.15 -9.09 10.42
CA LEU A 165 12.71 -9.59 9.15
C LEU A 165 12.64 -11.12 8.93
N PRO A 166 12.71 -12.00 9.96
CA PRO A 166 12.46 -13.43 9.77
C PRO A 166 11.09 -13.75 9.17
N VAL A 167 10.06 -12.92 9.37
CA VAL A 167 8.72 -13.12 8.76
C VAL A 167 8.78 -13.08 7.24
N ILE A 168 9.61 -12.21 6.68
CA ILE A 168 9.74 -12.06 5.23
C ILE A 168 10.21 -13.38 4.61
N ARG A 169 11.12 -14.10 5.29
CA ARG A 169 11.56 -15.44 4.84
C ARG A 169 10.45 -16.47 4.90
N HIS A 170 9.59 -16.43 5.92
CA HIS A 170 8.45 -17.33 6.02
C HIS A 170 7.43 -17.06 4.90
N ILE A 171 7.18 -15.79 4.58
CA ILE A 171 6.29 -15.41 3.49
C ILE A 171 6.82 -15.91 2.13
N TYR A 172 8.14 -15.87 1.91
CA TYR A 172 8.74 -16.46 0.70
C TYR A 172 8.49 -17.97 0.59
N SER A 173 8.53 -18.69 1.71
CA SER A 173 8.32 -20.15 1.76
C SER A 173 6.84 -20.57 1.73
N ALA A 174 5.93 -19.68 2.13
CA ALA A 174 4.49 -19.94 2.13
C ALA A 174 3.93 -19.96 0.71
N ASP A 175 2.84 -20.69 0.43
CA ASP A 175 2.22 -20.66 -0.90
C ASP A 175 1.53 -19.32 -1.15
N ARG A 176 0.76 -18.84 -0.18
CA ARG A 176 0.09 -17.54 -0.18
C ARG A 176 0.70 -16.60 0.86
N PRO A 177 0.77 -15.29 0.61
CA PRO A 177 1.31 -14.35 1.58
C PRO A 177 0.58 -14.34 2.92
N ASP A 178 -0.74 -14.52 2.91
CA ASP A 178 -1.56 -14.54 4.12
C ASP A 178 -1.32 -15.77 4.99
N GLN A 179 -0.81 -16.90 4.47
CA GLN A 179 -0.57 -18.11 5.28
C GLN A 179 0.50 -17.96 6.37
N ALA A 180 1.19 -16.82 6.43
CA ALA A 180 2.00 -16.42 7.57
C ALA A 180 1.16 -15.74 8.68
N GLU A 181 -0.12 -16.12 8.86
CA GLU A 181 -1.11 -15.46 9.74
C GLU A 181 -0.64 -15.27 11.18
N ASP A 182 0.01 -16.28 11.77
CA ASP A 182 0.53 -16.22 13.13
C ASP A 182 1.45 -15.01 13.33
N TYR A 183 2.20 -14.62 12.30
CA TYR A 183 3.08 -13.46 12.36
C TYR A 183 2.36 -12.13 12.15
N PHE A 184 1.29 -12.11 11.35
CA PHE A 184 0.54 -10.88 11.12
C PHE A 184 -0.22 -10.47 12.36
N ASN A 185 -0.72 -11.42 13.16
CA ASN A 185 -1.40 -11.08 14.40
C ASN A 185 -0.51 -10.24 15.32
N ASP A 186 0.77 -10.59 15.47
CA ASP A 186 1.73 -9.82 16.26
C ASP A 186 2.10 -8.46 15.64
N LEU A 187 2.22 -8.39 14.30
CA LEU A 187 2.46 -7.14 13.57
C LEU A 187 1.27 -6.16 13.66
N MET A 188 0.05 -6.71 13.80
CA MET A 188 -1.21 -5.98 13.89
C MET A 188 -1.61 -5.65 15.34
N GLN A 189 -0.82 -6.03 16.35
CA GLN A 189 -0.94 -5.53 17.73
C GLN A 189 -0.37 -4.10 17.85
N GLY A 190 -0.69 -3.24 16.88
CA GLY A 190 -0.26 -1.84 16.85
C GLY A 190 -0.93 -0.97 17.92
N ASN A 191 -0.86 0.34 17.69
CA ASN A 191 -1.40 1.42 18.52
C ASN A 191 -2.94 1.42 18.73
N GLY A 192 -3.64 0.38 18.29
CA GLY A 192 -5.10 0.27 18.34
C GLY A 192 -5.83 1.05 17.25
N ASP A 193 -5.15 1.44 16.18
CA ASP A 193 -5.77 2.15 15.04
C ASP A 193 -6.28 1.21 13.94
N ASP A 194 -6.80 1.82 12.86
CA ASP A 194 -7.10 1.14 11.61
C ASP A 194 -5.82 0.51 11.03
N VAL A 195 -5.96 -0.70 10.49
CA VAL A 195 -4.84 -1.50 9.99
C VAL A 195 -5.13 -1.88 8.55
N THR A 196 -4.18 -1.58 7.66
CA THR A 196 -4.11 -2.10 6.30
C THR A 196 -2.71 -2.58 6.01
N LEU A 197 -2.60 -3.81 5.52
CA LEU A 197 -1.36 -4.46 5.12
C LEU A 197 -1.59 -5.17 3.79
N LEU A 198 -0.82 -4.80 2.74
CA LEU A 198 -0.73 -5.60 1.53
C LEU A 198 0.65 -6.18 1.36
N ILE A 199 0.68 -7.43 0.96
CA ILE A 199 1.89 -8.19 0.73
C ILE A 199 1.79 -8.82 -0.64
N GLY A 200 2.71 -8.49 -1.53
CA GLY A 200 2.81 -9.13 -2.83
C GLY A 200 4.09 -9.94 -2.94
N LYS A 201 3.90 -11.24 -3.14
CA LYS A 201 4.96 -12.19 -3.44
C LYS A 201 4.99 -12.43 -4.96
N PRO A 202 6.09 -12.13 -5.66
CA PRO A 202 6.19 -12.45 -7.07
C PRO A 202 6.26 -13.97 -7.27
N LEU A 203 5.80 -14.45 -8.43
CA LEU A 203 5.74 -15.88 -8.77
C LEU A 203 7.07 -16.45 -9.32
N CYS A 204 8.14 -15.65 -9.38
CA CYS A 204 9.46 -16.04 -9.87
C CYS A 204 10.37 -16.74 -8.84
#